data_AF-A0AAP5H5K9-F1
#
_entry.id   AF-A0AAP5H5K9-F1
#
_cell.length_a   1.000
_cell.length_b   1.000
_cell.length_c   1.000
_cell.angle_alpha   90.00
_cell.angle_beta   90.00
_cell.angle_gamma   90.00
#
_symmetry.space_group_name_H-M   'P 1'
#
loop_
_entity.id
_entity.type
_entity.pdbx_description
1 polymer ?
#
loop_
_entity_poly.entity_id
_entity_poly.type
_entity_poly.pdbx_seq_one_letter_code
_entity_poly.pdbx_strand_id
1 'polypeptide(L)'
;MIEGVGFNYSGWRHPDMPTNASENIDYYVKQARIAEAGKFDTIFLFDVSHVGPGNIPHHLSMFEGISILSALSMATTNIGLTATIATSYADSETDPFNGNCIRSMGFI
;
A
#
# COMPACT_ATOMS: atom_id res chain seq x y z
N MET A 1 -0.83 7.35 -5.04
CA MET A 1 -0.23 6.47 -4.01
C MET A 1 -0.99 6.69 -2.72
N ILE A 2 -1.45 5.61 -2.07
CA ILE A 2 -2.03 5.71 -0.73
C ILE A 2 -0.98 5.20 0.23
N GLU A 3 -0.61 6.04 1.19
CA GLU A 3 0.30 5.70 2.28
C GLU A 3 -0.35 6.09 3.60
N GLY A 4 0.10 5.45 4.68
CA GLY A 4 -0.41 5.68 6.03
C GLY A 4 0.02 7.03 6.55
N VAL A 5 0.90 7.04 7.54
CA VAL A 5 1.37 8.29 8.18
C VAL A 5 2.33 9.15 7.32
N GLY A 6 2.58 8.75 6.08
CA GLY A 6 3.35 9.49 5.09
C GLY A 6 4.81 9.05 4.93
N PHE A 7 5.45 9.48 3.84
CA PHE A 7 6.83 9.12 3.47
C PHE A 7 7.94 9.89 4.22
N ASN A 8 7.66 10.39 5.42
CA ASN A 8 8.60 11.23 6.16
C ASN A 8 8.62 10.92 7.66
N TYR A 9 9.67 11.35 8.37
CA TYR A 9 9.89 10.99 9.77
C TYR A 9 8.95 11.67 10.78
N SER A 10 8.33 12.79 10.42
CA SER A 10 7.66 13.68 11.38
C SER A 10 6.21 14.03 11.04
N GLY A 11 5.71 13.66 9.86
CA GLY A 11 4.40 14.03 9.35
C GLY A 11 3.26 13.45 10.18
N TRP A 12 3.49 12.26 10.75
CA TRP A 12 2.62 11.62 11.73
C TRP A 12 2.35 12.47 12.98
N ARG A 13 3.19 13.49 13.26
CA ARG A 13 3.03 14.41 14.39
C ARG A 13 2.10 15.58 14.08
N HIS A 14 1.65 15.73 12.84
CA HIS A 14 0.72 16.79 12.47
C HIS A 14 -0.64 16.56 13.17
N PRO A 15 -1.29 17.58 13.75
CA PRO A 15 -2.54 17.39 14.51
C PRO A 15 -3.67 16.74 13.72
N ASP A 16 -3.73 17.01 12.40
CA ASP A 16 -4.75 16.44 11.51
C ASP A 16 -4.40 15.04 10.99
N MET A 17 -3.22 14.51 11.32
CA MET A 17 -2.78 13.21 10.83
C MET A 17 -3.17 12.11 11.82
N PRO A 18 -3.99 11.11 11.43
CA PRO A 18 -4.27 9.97 12.29
C PRO A 18 -2.98 9.20 12.55
N THR A 19 -2.62 9.06 13.83
CA THR A 19 -1.36 8.39 14.22
C THR A 19 -1.34 6.90 13.86
N ASN A 20 -2.52 6.29 13.70
CA ASN A 20 -2.69 4.89 13.30
C ASN A 20 -2.98 4.71 11.79
N ALA A 21 -2.82 5.75 10.96
CA ALA A 21 -3.22 5.71 9.55
C ALA A 21 -2.62 4.53 8.77
N SER A 22 -1.40 4.11 9.09
CA SER A 22 -0.71 3.00 8.42
C SER A 22 -1.31 1.62 8.65
N GLU A 23 -2.08 1.45 9.73
CA GLU A 23 -2.70 0.16 10.13
C GLU A 23 -4.22 0.30 10.28
N ASN A 24 -4.81 1.34 9.70
CA ASN A 24 -6.23 1.62 9.80
C ASN A 24 -6.92 1.38 8.46
N ILE A 25 -7.69 0.30 8.35
CA ILE A 25 -8.39 -0.06 7.10
C ILE A 25 -9.37 1.02 6.64
N ASP A 26 -10.08 1.67 7.57
CA ASP A 26 -11.06 2.71 7.24
C ASP A 26 -10.37 3.94 6.63
N TYR A 27 -9.14 4.23 7.04
CA TYR A 27 -8.33 5.29 6.44
C TYR A 27 -8.03 4.97 4.96
N TYR A 28 -7.55 3.75 4.67
CA TYR A 28 -7.26 3.32 3.30
C TYR A 28 -8.53 3.31 2.43
N VAL A 29 -9.65 2.79 2.94
CA VAL A 29 -10.94 2.79 2.22
C VAL A 29 -11.39 4.22 1.91
N LYS A 30 -11.27 5.14 2.87
CA LYS A 30 -11.61 6.55 2.65
C LYS A 30 -10.74 7.17 1.55
N GLN A 31 -9.43 6.97 1.59
CA GLN A 31 -8.51 7.50 0.56
C GLN A 31 -8.80 6.89 -0.81
N ALA A 32 -9.09 5.58 -0.87
CA ALA A 32 -9.42 4.89 -2.12
C ALA A 32 -10.69 5.45 -2.77
N ARG A 33 -11.75 5.68 -1.98
CA ARG A 33 -12.99 6.30 -2.46
C ARG A 33 -12.79 7.73 -2.94
N ILE A 34 -11.94 8.51 -2.27
CA ILE A 34 -11.58 9.85 -2.71
C ILE A 34 -10.87 9.79 -4.07
N ALA A 35 -9.91 8.88 -4.24
CA ALA A 35 -9.20 8.68 -5.51
C ALA A 35 -10.14 8.23 -6.63
N GLU A 36 -11.05 7.29 -6.36
CA GLU A 36 -12.03 6.83 -7.35
C GLU A 36 -13.01 7.92 -7.75
N ALA A 37 -13.53 8.69 -6.78
CA ALA A 37 -14.39 9.85 -7.04
C ALA A 37 -13.65 10.91 -7.87
N GLY A 38 -12.35 11.07 -7.62
CA GLY A 38 -11.44 11.92 -8.38
C GLY A 38 -11.06 11.41 -9.77
N LYS A 39 -11.58 10.25 -10.21
CA LYS A 39 -11.32 9.63 -11.52
C LYS A 39 -9.84 9.31 -11.78
N PHE A 40 -9.09 9.01 -10.72
CA PHE A 40 -7.76 8.45 -10.87
C PHE A 40 -7.84 7.05 -11.49
N ASP A 41 -6.91 6.72 -12.38
CA ASP A 41 -6.88 5.43 -13.05
C ASP A 41 -6.48 4.29 -12.12
N THR A 42 -5.54 4.55 -11.20
CA THR A 42 -5.04 3.51 -10.30
C THR A 42 -4.58 4.05 -8.94
N ILE A 43 -4.79 3.23 -7.92
CA ILE A 43 -4.13 3.32 -6.62
C ILE A 43 -2.84 2.51 -6.67
N PHE A 44 -1.77 3.10 -6.18
CA PHE A 44 -0.48 2.42 -6.00
C PHE A 44 -0.17 2.28 -4.50
N LEU A 45 0.21 1.08 -4.10
CA LEU A 45 0.68 0.72 -2.77
C LEU A 45 2.13 0.23 -2.85
N PHE A 46 2.98 0.84 -2.04
CA PHE A 46 4.38 0.47 -1.91
C PHE A 46 4.54 -0.52 -0.76
N ASP A 47 5.49 -1.45 -0.88
CA ASP A 47 5.81 -2.43 0.15
C ASP A 47 7.33 -2.52 0.37
N VAL A 48 7.74 -2.91 1.58
CA VAL A 48 9.13 -3.15 1.97
C VAL A 48 9.31 -4.52 2.60
N SER A 49 10.31 -5.26 2.16
CA SER A 49 10.61 -6.60 2.71
C SER A 49 11.58 -6.57 3.91
N HIS A 50 11.95 -5.38 4.40
CA HIS A 50 12.89 -5.22 5.51
C HIS A 50 12.57 -4.00 6.37
N VAL A 51 12.63 -4.19 7.69
CA VAL A 51 12.51 -3.16 8.72
C VAL A 51 13.76 -3.12 9.58
N GLY A 52 14.25 -1.91 9.85
CA GLY A 52 15.39 -1.69 10.72
C GLY A 52 15.44 -0.28 11.32
N PRO A 53 16.41 -0.02 12.22
CA PRO A 53 16.63 1.29 12.80
C PRO A 53 16.82 2.35 11.70
N GLY A 54 16.15 3.49 11.82
CA GLY A 54 16.22 4.57 10.84
C GLY A 54 15.17 4.48 9.73
N ASN A 55 14.32 3.46 9.68
CA ASN A 55 13.15 3.48 8.79
C ASN A 55 12.15 4.57 9.22
N ILE A 56 11.41 5.12 8.25
CA ILE A 56 10.31 6.04 8.53
C ILE A 56 9.16 5.32 9.25
N PRO A 57 8.35 6.03 10.06
CA PRO A 57 7.29 5.41 10.86
C PRO A 57 6.31 4.56 10.07
N HIS A 58 5.98 4.95 8.83
CA HIS A 58 5.08 4.17 7.97
C HIS A 58 5.61 2.75 7.71
N HIS A 59 6.91 2.59 7.45
CA HIS A 59 7.49 1.27 7.16
C HIS A 59 7.62 0.38 8.39
N LEU A 60 7.56 0.93 9.60
CA LEU A 60 7.67 0.15 10.84
C LEU A 60 6.39 -0.64 11.14
N SER A 61 5.25 -0.15 10.66
CA SER A 61 3.90 -0.67 10.91
C SER A 61 3.00 -0.27 9.74
N MET A 62 2.79 -1.16 8.78
CA MET A 62 1.86 -0.97 7.67
C MET A 62 1.26 -2.30 7.20
N PHE A 63 0.15 -2.23 6.47
CA PHE A 63 -0.44 -3.41 5.83
C PHE A 63 0.47 -3.98 4.73
N GLU A 64 0.44 -5.30 4.59
CA GLU A 64 0.97 -6.01 3.43
C GLU A 64 0.12 -5.73 2.18
N GLY A 65 0.78 -5.53 1.03
CA GLY A 65 0.18 -5.00 -0.19
C GLY A 65 -1.00 -5.81 -0.74
N ILE A 66 -0.89 -7.13 -0.87
CA ILE A 66 -1.93 -7.97 -1.48
C ILE A 66 -3.18 -8.03 -0.58
N SER A 67 -2.97 -8.14 0.73
CA SER A 67 -4.04 -8.22 1.72
C SER A 67 -4.90 -6.95 1.72
N ILE A 68 -4.26 -5.77 1.68
CA ILE A 68 -4.99 -4.51 1.62
C ILE A 68 -5.64 -4.27 0.26
N LEU A 69 -5.03 -4.67 -0.86
CA LEU A 69 -5.68 -4.61 -2.17
C LEU A 69 -6.96 -5.44 -2.22
N SER A 70 -6.94 -6.63 -1.59
CA SER A 70 -8.12 -7.50 -1.49
C SER A 70 -9.26 -6.86 -0.68
N ALA A 71 -8.92 -6.07 0.34
CA ALA A 71 -9.91 -5.31 1.10
C ALA A 71 -10.44 -4.10 0.32
N LEU A 72 -9.56 -3.39 -0.40
CA LEU A 72 -9.94 -2.22 -1.20
C LEU A 72 -10.79 -2.58 -2.42
N SER A 73 -10.59 -3.75 -3.03
CA SER A 73 -11.41 -4.21 -4.16
C SER A 73 -12.88 -4.37 -3.80
N MET A 74 -13.19 -4.64 -2.53
CA MET A 74 -14.57 -4.69 -2.01
C MET A 74 -15.18 -3.30 -1.80
N ALA A 75 -14.36 -2.25 -1.75
CA ALA A 75 -14.77 -0.89 -1.42
C ALA A 75 -14.74 0.09 -2.61
N THR A 76 -14.17 -0.33 -3.74
CA THR A 76 -14.08 0.42 -5.01
C THR A 76 -14.60 -0.40 -6.18
N THR A 77 -14.81 0.20 -7.35
CA THR A 77 -15.40 -0.48 -8.52
C THR A 77 -14.61 -0.34 -9.82
N ASN A 78 -14.02 0.83 -10.09
CA ASN A 78 -13.40 1.15 -11.39
C ASN A 78 -11.93 1.52 -11.30
N ILE A 79 -11.46 1.96 -10.12
CA ILE A 79 -10.06 2.35 -9.96
C ILE A 79 -9.18 1.10 -9.91
N GLY A 80 -8.13 1.07 -10.73
CA GLY A 80 -7.18 -0.04 -10.75
C GLY A 80 -6.38 -0.13 -9.45
N LEU A 81 -6.06 -1.34 -9.03
CA LEU A 81 -5.43 -1.61 -7.74
C LEU A 81 -4.04 -2.18 -7.92
N THR A 82 -3.01 -1.38 -7.62
CA THR A 82 -1.61 -1.72 -7.88
C THR A 82 -0.77 -1.83 -6.60
N ALA A 83 0.00 -2.91 -6.43
CA ALA A 83 0.94 -3.08 -5.31
C ALA A 83 2.33 -3.55 -5.73
N THR A 84 3.35 -3.19 -4.96
CA THR A 84 4.73 -3.71 -5.10
C THR A 84 4.87 -5.10 -4.50
N ILE A 85 5.52 -6.02 -5.23
CA ILE A 85 5.87 -7.37 -4.75
C ILE A 85 7.37 -7.61 -5.03
N ALA A 86 8.10 -8.09 -4.02
CA ALA A 86 9.50 -8.47 -4.14
C ALA A 86 9.63 -9.95 -4.56
N THR A 87 10.29 -10.22 -5.68
CA THR A 87 10.48 -11.61 -6.15
C THR A 87 11.64 -12.32 -5.47
N SER A 88 12.52 -11.59 -4.77
CA SER A 88 13.71 -12.15 -4.13
C SER A 88 13.41 -13.14 -2.99
N TYR A 89 12.20 -13.06 -2.42
CA TYR A 89 11.75 -13.90 -1.31
C TYR A 89 10.53 -14.74 -1.67
N ALA A 90 9.95 -14.55 -2.85
CA ALA A 90 8.75 -15.25 -3.28
C ALA A 90 9.14 -16.61 -3.88
N ASP A 91 8.46 -17.68 -3.47
CA ASP A 91 8.63 -19.00 -4.09
C ASP A 91 8.01 -18.98 -5.49
N SER A 92 8.78 -19.39 -6.49
CA SER A 92 8.40 -19.43 -7.90
C SER A 92 7.12 -20.21 -8.21
N GLU A 93 6.71 -21.17 -7.38
CA GLU A 93 5.42 -21.86 -7.56
C GLU A 93 4.23 -21.06 -7.05
N THR A 94 4.45 -20.16 -6.08
CA THR A 94 3.43 -19.29 -5.49
C THR A 94 3.47 -17.86 -6.04
N ASP A 95 4.55 -17.49 -6.73
CA ASP A 95 4.75 -16.22 -7.43
C ASP A 95 4.39 -16.38 -8.91
N PRO A 96 3.24 -15.86 -9.37
CA PRO A 96 2.87 -15.90 -10.78
C PRO A 96 3.82 -15.10 -11.69
N PHE A 97 4.79 -14.34 -11.15
CA PHE A 97 5.57 -13.32 -11.88
C PHE A 97 7.07 -13.60 -12.04
N ASN A 98 7.50 -14.82 -11.66
CA ASN A 98 8.82 -15.45 -11.86
C ASN A 98 9.92 -14.52 -12.45
N GLY A 99 10.78 -13.97 -11.57
CA GLY A 99 12.19 -13.69 -11.93
C GLY A 99 12.68 -12.25 -12.08
N ASN A 100 12.10 -11.21 -11.45
CA ASN A 100 12.75 -9.88 -11.40
C ASN A 100 12.43 -9.06 -10.14
N CYS A 101 13.49 -8.55 -9.51
CA CYS A 101 13.60 -8.08 -8.11
C CYS A 101 12.40 -7.32 -7.50
N ILE A 102 11.66 -6.52 -8.27
CA ILE A 102 10.47 -5.78 -7.83
C ILE A 102 9.49 -5.61 -9.00
N ARG A 103 8.22 -6.02 -8.86
CA ARG A 103 7.15 -5.76 -9.84
C ARG A 103 5.95 -5.06 -9.20
N SER A 104 5.22 -4.29 -10.01
CA SER A 104 3.91 -3.74 -9.66
C SER A 104 2.80 -4.63 -10.23
N MET A 105 1.98 -5.21 -9.36
CA MET A 105 0.80 -6.00 -9.73
C MET A 105 -0.41 -5.08 -9.79
N GLY A 106 -1.05 -4.91 -10.96
CA GLY A 106 -2.31 -4.17 -11.11
C GLY A 106 -3.50 -5.10 -11.35
N PHE A 107 -4.54 -5.02 -10.52
CA PHE A 107 -5.87 -5.52 -10.87
C PHE A 107 -6.59 -4.41 -11.66
N ILE A 108 -6.79 -4.63 -12.96
CA ILE A 108 -7.62 -3.79 -13.83
C ILE A 108 -9.07 -4.27 -13.82
#